data_AF-A0A7R7HXW2-F1
#
_entry.id   AF-A0A7R7HXW2-F1
#
_cell.length_a   1.000
_cell.length_b   1.000
_cell.length_c   1.000
_cell.angle_alpha   90.00
_cell.angle_beta   90.00
_cell.angle_gamma   90.00
#
_symmetry.space_group_name_H-M   'P 1'
#
loop_
_entity.id
_entity.type
_entity.pdbx_description
1 polymer ?
#
loop_
_entity_poly.entity_id
_entity_poly.type
_entity_poly.pdbx_seq_one_letter_code
_entity_poly.pdbx_strand_id
1 'polypeptide(L)'
;MTVQVGSRRVPLTHPDKVLFDGARDGGIDKAGLADYYRLVADRMLPHLREHPLALQRFPDGVGGSGFFAKKVPDSAPDWVHTVRVDRVTGGSVTMLCADDVATLVYLAGLAAVALHPWPSRASAPRRPVKLIFDLDPPGRTTSRPYGGPPWPCTSCWTSWTCRAIR
;
A
#
# COMPACT_ATOMS: atom_id res chain seq x y z
N MET A 1 -6.47 -2.80 20.17
CA MET A 1 -5.38 -3.75 20.46
C MET A 1 -4.05 -3.06 20.22
N THR A 2 -2.97 -3.44 20.92
CA THR A 2 -1.63 -2.91 20.64
C THR A 2 -0.70 -4.07 20.30
N VAL A 3 0.01 -3.96 19.17
CA VAL A 3 0.94 -4.97 18.70
C VAL A 3 2.36 -4.55 19.06
N GLN A 4 3.09 -5.42 19.76
CA GLN A 4 4.50 -5.19 20.05
C GLN A 4 5.37 -5.68 18.87
N VAL A 5 6.21 -4.80 18.33
CA VAL A 5 7.15 -5.10 17.25
C VAL A 5 8.53 -4.56 17.64
N GLY A 6 9.44 -5.46 18.03
CA GLY A 6 10.72 -5.05 18.62
C GLY A 6 10.49 -4.20 19.86
N SER A 7 11.06 -2.99 19.90
CA SER A 7 10.84 -2.00 20.96
C SER A 7 9.58 -1.15 20.79
N ARG A 8 8.89 -1.23 19.65
CA ARG A 8 7.76 -0.35 19.32
C ARG A 8 6.40 -0.98 19.68
N ARG A 9 5.50 -0.14 20.17
CA ARG A 9 4.07 -0.46 20.38
C ARG A 9 3.25 0.20 19.29
N VAL A 10 2.60 -0.61 18.45
CA VAL A 10 1.78 -0.13 17.33
C VAL A 10 0.30 -0.33 17.66
N PRO A 11 -0.48 0.74 17.87
CA PRO A 11 -1.91 0.61 18.13
C PRO A 11 -2.68 0.22 16.86
N LEU A 12 -3.56 -0.78 16.98
CA LEU A 12 -4.53 -1.17 15.96
C LEU A 12 -5.94 -0.86 16.47
N THR A 13 -6.64 0.02 15.75
CA THR A 13 -8.05 0.34 15.97
C THR A 13 -8.93 -0.65 15.20
N HIS A 14 -10.02 -1.11 15.83
CA HIS A 14 -10.93 -2.13 15.27
C HIS A 14 -10.18 -3.36 14.69
N PRO A 15 -9.40 -4.07 15.54
CA PRO A 15 -8.56 -5.19 15.10
C PRO A 15 -9.37 -6.36 14.54
N ASP A 16 -10.56 -6.57 15.09
CA ASP A 16 -11.56 -7.58 14.77
C ASP A 16 -12.38 -7.26 13.50
N LYS A 17 -12.13 -6.11 12.87
CA LYS A 17 -12.82 -5.74 11.63
C LYS A 17 -12.39 -6.65 10.48
N VAL A 18 -13.34 -7.45 9.98
CA VAL A 18 -13.14 -8.32 8.81
C VAL A 18 -12.79 -7.49 7.57
N LEU A 19 -11.65 -7.80 6.95
CA LEU A 19 -11.19 -7.19 5.70
C LEU A 19 -11.39 -8.12 4.50
N PHE A 20 -11.34 -9.43 4.71
CA PHE A 20 -11.54 -10.45 3.68
C PHE A 20 -12.58 -11.46 4.16
N ASP A 21 -13.82 -11.28 3.75
CA ASP A 21 -14.96 -12.14 4.09
C ASP A 21 -14.94 -13.50 3.38
N GLY A 22 -14.34 -13.58 2.18
CA GLY A 22 -14.24 -14.81 1.39
C GLY A 22 -13.09 -15.76 1.75
N ALA A 23 -12.30 -15.45 2.79
CA ALA A 23 -11.26 -16.36 3.27
C ALA A 23 -11.88 -17.50 4.12
N ARG A 24 -11.25 -18.68 4.16
CA ARG A 24 -11.72 -19.83 4.96
C ARG A 24 -11.87 -19.43 6.44
N ASP A 25 -12.80 -20.09 7.15
CA ASP A 25 -12.97 -20.01 8.61
C ASP A 25 -13.32 -18.62 9.18
N GLY A 26 -14.30 -17.92 8.58
CA GLY A 26 -14.87 -16.69 9.15
C GLY A 26 -14.24 -15.38 8.68
N GLY A 27 -13.29 -15.46 7.74
CA GLY A 27 -12.64 -14.30 7.12
C GLY A 27 -11.33 -13.88 7.79
N ILE A 28 -10.59 -12.99 7.13
CA ILE A 28 -9.36 -12.39 7.67
C ILE A 28 -9.69 -10.98 8.14
N ASP A 29 -9.48 -10.72 9.43
CA ASP A 29 -9.63 -9.40 10.04
C ASP A 29 -8.35 -8.56 9.95
N LYS A 30 -8.42 -7.34 10.50
CA LYS A 30 -7.32 -6.38 10.46
C LYS A 30 -6.13 -6.85 11.30
N ALA A 31 -6.37 -7.52 12.42
CA ALA A 31 -5.32 -8.17 13.22
C ALA A 31 -4.61 -9.25 12.40
N GLY A 32 -5.37 -10.10 11.71
CA GLY A 32 -4.84 -11.12 10.81
C GLY A 32 -4.02 -10.54 9.65
N LEU A 33 -4.44 -9.40 9.07
CA LEU A 33 -3.62 -8.69 8.08
C LEU A 33 -2.30 -8.20 8.67
N ALA A 34 -2.33 -7.65 9.91
CA ALA A 34 -1.13 -7.21 10.59
C ALA A 34 -0.17 -8.38 10.89
N ASP A 35 -0.71 -9.51 11.35
CA ASP A 35 0.07 -10.72 11.60
C ASP A 35 0.64 -11.32 10.32
N TYR A 36 -0.13 -11.32 9.22
CA TYR A 36 0.37 -11.70 7.91
C TYR A 36 1.55 -10.83 7.48
N TYR A 37 1.43 -9.50 7.58
CA TYR A 37 2.53 -8.60 7.25
C TYR A 37 3.76 -8.81 8.12
N ARG A 38 3.60 -9.14 9.40
CA ARG A 38 4.74 -9.53 10.26
C ARG A 38 5.39 -10.83 9.78
N LEU A 39 4.58 -11.84 9.47
CA LEU A 39 5.04 -13.15 9.05
C LEU A 39 5.87 -13.08 7.76
N VAL A 40 5.44 -12.26 6.80
CA VAL A 40 6.13 -12.13 5.50
C VAL A 40 7.17 -11.01 5.46
N ALA A 41 7.36 -10.27 6.55
CA ALA A 41 8.13 -9.03 6.55
C ALA A 41 9.56 -9.19 6.04
N ASP A 42 10.25 -10.26 6.43
CA ASP A 42 11.65 -10.51 6.03
C ASP A 42 11.80 -10.66 4.51
N ARG A 43 10.76 -11.16 3.83
CA ARG A 43 10.71 -11.29 2.37
C ARG A 43 10.13 -10.07 1.68
N MET A 44 9.17 -9.39 2.32
CA MET A 44 8.48 -8.25 1.74
C MET A 44 9.33 -6.96 1.81
N LEU A 45 9.97 -6.70 2.94
CA LEU A 45 10.69 -5.44 3.19
C LEU A 45 11.82 -5.15 2.20
N PRO A 46 12.65 -6.11 1.74
CA PRO A 46 13.64 -5.84 0.70
C PRO A 46 13.09 -5.20 -0.58
N HIS A 47 11.79 -5.37 -0.86
CA HIS A 47 11.13 -4.78 -2.03
C HIS A 47 10.48 -3.41 -1.75
N LEU A 48 10.22 -3.08 -0.49
CA LEU A 48 9.49 -1.88 -0.06
C LEU A 48 10.36 -0.81 0.59
N ARG A 49 11.42 -1.22 1.31
CA ARG A 49 12.32 -0.31 2.02
C ARG A 49 12.84 0.76 1.08
N GLU A 50 12.91 1.98 1.58
CA GLU A 50 13.36 3.18 0.87
C GLU A 50 12.47 3.60 -0.31
N HIS A 51 11.34 2.94 -0.56
CA HIS A 51 10.44 3.29 -1.66
C HIS A 51 9.18 4.00 -1.14
N PRO A 52 8.85 5.21 -1.65
CA PRO A 52 7.57 5.84 -1.38
C PRO A 52 6.42 4.92 -1.79
N LEU A 53 5.41 4.79 -0.92
CA LEU A 53 4.26 3.92 -1.15
C LEU A 53 3.02 4.73 -1.54
N ALA A 54 2.34 4.29 -2.60
CA ALA A 54 0.91 4.52 -2.74
C ALA A 54 0.17 3.33 -2.12
N LEU A 55 -0.83 3.61 -1.28
CA LEU A 55 -1.58 2.60 -0.55
C LEU A 55 -2.96 2.42 -1.17
N GLN A 56 -3.39 1.20 -1.43
CA GLN A 56 -4.79 0.91 -1.68
C GLN A 56 -5.44 0.45 -0.39
N ARG A 57 -6.37 1.25 0.10
CA ARG A 57 -7.01 1.06 1.42
C ARG A 57 -8.45 0.63 1.26
N PHE A 58 -8.87 -0.31 2.11
CA PHE A 58 -10.23 -0.84 2.18
C PHE A 58 -10.73 -0.78 3.62
N PRO A 59 -11.15 0.40 4.11
CA PRO A 59 -11.55 0.56 5.51
C PRO A 59 -12.68 -0.39 5.91
N ASP A 60 -13.57 -0.72 4.98
CA ASP A 60 -14.74 -1.59 5.15
C ASP A 60 -14.57 -2.99 4.54
N GLY A 61 -13.31 -3.40 4.30
CA GLY A 61 -12.97 -4.67 3.67
C GLY A 61 -13.05 -4.66 2.15
N VAL A 62 -12.51 -5.71 1.53
CA VAL A 62 -12.32 -5.78 0.06
C VAL A 62 -13.61 -5.94 -0.74
N GLY A 63 -14.70 -6.38 -0.08
CA GLY A 63 -16.05 -6.38 -0.65
C GLY A 63 -16.66 -4.98 -0.72
N GLY A 64 -16.15 -4.02 0.05
CA GLY A 64 -16.57 -2.63 0.07
C GLY A 64 -15.80 -1.72 -0.89
N SER A 65 -15.94 -0.41 -0.68
CA SER A 65 -15.22 0.60 -1.47
C SER A 65 -13.77 0.73 -1.01
N GLY A 66 -12.84 0.69 -1.96
CA GLY A 66 -11.42 0.97 -1.75
C GLY A 66 -11.01 2.32 -2.35
N PHE A 67 -9.92 2.89 -1.85
CA PHE A 67 -9.34 4.13 -2.39
C PHE A 67 -7.82 4.14 -2.33
N PHE A 68 -7.19 4.96 -3.19
CA PHE A 68 -5.75 5.17 -3.20
C PHE A 68 -5.36 6.36 -2.30
N ALA A 69 -4.44 6.11 -1.37
CA ALA A 69 -3.84 7.12 -0.51
C ALA A 69 -2.35 7.27 -0.83
N LYS A 70 -1.95 8.46 -1.29
CA LYS A 70 -0.53 8.83 -1.47
C LYS A 70 0.00 9.68 -0.33
N LYS A 71 -0.84 10.58 0.20
CA LYS A 71 -0.49 11.42 1.35
C LYS A 71 -0.43 10.55 2.61
N VAL A 72 0.66 10.64 3.35
CA VAL A 72 0.74 10.09 4.72
C VAL A 72 -0.35 10.75 5.60
N PRO A 73 -1.03 10.00 6.48
CA PRO A 73 -1.95 10.60 7.45
C PRO A 73 -1.23 11.60 8.36
N ASP A 74 -1.89 12.70 8.71
CA ASP A 74 -1.31 13.70 9.63
C ASP A 74 -1.13 13.12 11.05
N SER A 75 -1.81 12.01 11.37
CA SER A 75 -1.68 11.23 12.61
C SER A 75 -0.65 10.12 12.54
N ALA A 76 0.18 10.06 11.48
CA ALA A 76 1.23 9.06 11.39
C ALA A 76 2.26 9.25 12.52
N PRO A 77 2.69 8.15 13.19
CA PRO A 77 3.71 8.25 14.21
C PRO A 77 5.04 8.78 13.66
N ASP A 78 5.76 9.55 14.47
CA ASP A 78 7.02 10.22 14.10
C ASP A 78 8.12 9.27 13.61
N TRP A 79 8.06 7.99 14.01
CA TRP A 79 9.01 6.96 13.58
C TRP A 79 8.73 6.40 12.18
N VAL A 80 7.58 6.71 11.57
CA VAL A 80 7.28 6.33 10.18
C VAL A 80 8.11 7.22 9.26
N HIS A 81 9.01 6.62 8.49
CA HIS A 81 9.79 7.35 7.50
C HIS A 81 8.86 7.94 6.43
N THR A 82 9.00 9.24 6.18
CA THR A 82 8.27 9.95 5.15
C THR A 82 9.18 10.74 4.24
N VAL A 83 8.73 10.98 3.01
CA VAL A 83 9.44 11.72 1.98
C VAL A 83 8.49 12.67 1.28
N ARG A 84 8.91 13.94 1.15
CA ARG A 84 8.19 14.94 0.38
C ARG A 84 8.58 14.81 -1.09
N VAL A 85 7.59 14.64 -1.96
CA VAL A 85 7.78 14.50 -3.40
C VAL A 85 7.00 15.55 -4.15
N ASP A 86 7.65 16.23 -5.10
CA ASP A 86 7.01 17.21 -5.96
C ASP A 86 6.08 16.53 -6.97
N ARG A 87 4.92 17.13 -7.19
CA ARG A 87 3.97 16.68 -8.21
C ARG A 87 4.32 17.35 -9.53
N VAL A 88 4.16 16.60 -10.62
CA VAL A 88 4.30 17.14 -11.99
C VAL A 88 3.34 18.31 -12.23
N THR A 89 2.16 18.27 -11.62
CA THR A 89 1.13 19.31 -11.72
C THR A 89 1.36 20.52 -10.80
N GLY A 90 2.52 20.60 -10.13
CA GLY A 90 2.80 21.62 -9.12
C GLY A 90 2.36 21.21 -7.71
N GLY A 91 3.03 21.81 -6.72
CA GLY A 91 2.91 21.43 -5.30
C GLY A 91 3.64 20.12 -4.98
N SER A 92 3.40 19.60 -3.77
CA SER A 92 4.08 18.40 -3.27
C SER A 92 3.14 17.50 -2.47
N VAL A 93 3.54 16.25 -2.26
CA VAL A 93 2.89 15.31 -1.35
C VAL A 93 3.93 14.66 -0.47
N THR A 94 3.63 14.55 0.84
CA THR A 94 4.43 13.75 1.75
C THR A 94 3.90 12.32 1.72
N MET A 95 4.74 11.37 1.30
CA MET A 95 4.43 9.96 1.20
C MET A 95 5.22 9.20 2.27
N LEU A 96 4.74 8.03 2.69
CA LEU A 96 5.48 7.16 3.62
C LEU A 96 6.30 6.11 2.89
N CYS A 97 7.34 5.60 3.54
CA CYS A 97 8.11 4.43 3.13
C CYS A 97 7.94 3.33 4.19
N ALA A 98 7.74 2.08 3.76
CA ALA A 98 7.67 0.94 4.69
C ALA A 98 9.05 0.35 4.93
N ASP A 99 9.77 0.89 5.91
CA ASP A 99 11.16 0.52 6.13
C ASP A 99 11.36 -0.64 7.11
N ASP A 100 10.33 -0.95 7.90
CA ASP A 100 10.41 -1.94 8.96
C ASP A 100 9.06 -2.61 9.24
N VAL A 101 9.12 -3.67 10.05
CA VAL A 101 7.96 -4.49 10.42
C VAL A 101 6.90 -3.64 11.15
N ALA A 102 7.32 -2.67 11.97
CA ALA A 102 6.38 -1.83 12.72
C ALA A 102 5.57 -0.94 11.77
N THR A 103 6.20 -0.44 10.70
CA THR A 103 5.53 0.32 9.65
C THR A 103 4.54 -0.55 8.89
N LEU A 104 4.89 -1.80 8.57
CA LEU A 104 3.94 -2.72 7.94
C LEU A 104 2.72 -2.99 8.83
N VAL A 105 2.91 -3.21 10.12
CA VAL A 105 1.80 -3.36 11.09
C VAL A 105 0.94 -2.10 11.16
N TYR A 106 1.56 -0.91 11.15
CA TYR A 106 0.85 0.36 11.08
C TYR A 106 0.01 0.48 9.80
N LEU A 107 0.54 0.05 8.65
CA LEU A 107 -0.18 0.04 7.37
C LEU A 107 -1.40 -0.90 7.40
N ALA A 108 -1.30 -2.06 8.02
CA ALA A 108 -2.46 -2.92 8.27
C ALA A 108 -3.53 -2.20 9.12
N GLY A 109 -3.10 -1.43 10.13
CA GLY A 109 -3.98 -0.56 10.93
C GLY A 109 -4.79 0.45 10.10
N LEU A 110 -4.19 0.96 9.02
CA LEU A 110 -4.84 1.85 8.05
C LEU A 110 -5.76 1.13 7.06
N ALA A 111 -5.89 -0.20 7.18
CA ALA A 111 -6.54 -1.09 6.21
C ALA A 111 -5.92 -0.99 4.80
N ALA A 112 -4.61 -0.75 4.72
CA ALA A 112 -3.87 -0.78 3.46
C ALA A 112 -3.66 -2.25 3.07
N VAL A 113 -4.44 -2.73 2.11
CA VAL A 113 -4.40 -4.13 1.64
C VAL A 113 -3.35 -4.33 0.56
N ALA A 114 -3.24 -3.37 -0.37
CA ALA A 114 -2.21 -3.38 -1.41
C ALA A 114 -1.23 -2.22 -1.24
N LEU A 115 0.06 -2.56 -1.32
CA LEU A 115 1.17 -1.64 -1.16
C LEU A 115 1.84 -1.47 -2.53
N HIS A 116 1.85 -0.25 -3.06
CA HIS A 116 2.39 0.04 -4.39
C HIS A 116 3.69 0.87 -4.25
N PRO A 117 4.86 0.20 -4.18
CA PRO A 117 6.12 0.90 -4.10
C PRO A 117 6.46 1.59 -5.41
N TRP A 118 7.01 2.79 -5.32
CA TRP A 118 7.61 3.45 -6.47
C TRP A 118 8.82 2.66 -7.02
N PRO A 119 9.11 2.76 -8.33
CA PRO A 119 10.32 2.19 -8.91
C PRO A 119 11.59 2.96 -8.48
N SER A 120 11.43 4.19 -7.99
CA SER A 120 12.52 5.04 -7.46
C SER A 120 12.60 4.95 -5.95
N ARG A 121 13.80 5.18 -5.40
CA ARG A 121 14.01 5.37 -3.95
C ARG A 121 13.62 6.78 -3.51
N ALA A 122 13.27 6.94 -2.25
CA ALA A 122 12.95 8.20 -1.59
C ALA A 122 14.10 9.22 -1.68
N SER A 123 15.36 8.75 -1.65
CA SER A 123 16.55 9.58 -1.78
C SER A 123 16.74 10.19 -3.18
N ALA A 124 16.14 9.58 -4.21
CA ALA A 124 16.20 10.09 -5.58
C ALA A 124 14.90 9.77 -6.35
N PRO A 125 13.77 10.43 -6.05
CA PRO A 125 12.46 10.08 -6.60
C PRO A 125 12.38 10.14 -8.13
N ARG A 126 13.25 10.94 -8.77
CA ARG A 126 13.36 11.09 -10.23
C ARG A 126 14.35 10.12 -10.91
N ARG A 127 14.98 9.21 -10.16
CA ARG A 127 15.90 8.19 -10.68
C ARG A 127 15.38 6.79 -10.35
N PRO A 128 14.62 6.13 -11.25
CA PRO A 128 14.13 4.79 -11.00
C PRO A 128 15.29 3.79 -10.89
N VAL A 129 15.14 2.82 -9.99
CA VAL A 129 16.07 1.70 -9.80
C VAL A 129 15.46 0.36 -10.22
N LYS A 130 14.21 0.39 -10.71
CA LYS A 130 13.46 -0.77 -11.22
C LYS A 130 12.90 -0.43 -12.60
N LEU A 131 13.05 -1.36 -13.55
CA LEU A 131 12.32 -1.40 -14.81
C LEU A 131 11.28 -2.52 -14.70
N ILE A 132 10.01 -2.22 -15.01
CA ILE A 132 8.88 -3.13 -14.82
C ILE A 132 8.17 -3.29 -16.17
N PHE A 133 8.02 -4.52 -16.61
CA PHE A 133 7.17 -4.89 -17.74
C PHE A 133 5.87 -5.46 -17.17
N ASP A 134 4.76 -4.77 -17.43
CA ASP A 134 3.42 -5.21 -17.02
C ASP A 134 2.74 -5.88 -18.20
N LEU A 135 2.44 -7.18 -18.07
CA LEU A 135 1.95 -8.02 -19.15
C LEU A 135 0.53 -8.51 -18.84
N ASP A 136 -0.45 -7.80 -19.38
CA ASP A 136 -1.86 -8.18 -19.27
C ASP A 136 -2.31 -9.04 -20.47
N PRO A 137 -2.94 -10.21 -20.24
CA PRO A 137 -3.42 -11.05 -21.33
C PRO A 137 -4.58 -10.38 -22.09
N PRO A 138 -4.60 -10.44 -23.44
CA PRO A 138 -5.68 -9.87 -24.23
C PRO A 138 -7.00 -10.65 -24.03
N GLY A 139 -8.14 -10.01 -24.26
CA GLY A 139 -9.46 -10.66 -24.24
C GLY A 139 -10.10 -10.85 -22.85
N ARG A 140 -9.40 -10.51 -21.76
CA ARG A 140 -10.05 -10.24 -20.46
C ARG A 140 -10.55 -8.80 -20.43
N THR A 141 -11.65 -8.51 -21.11
CA THR A 141 -12.51 -7.42 -20.66
C THR A 141 -12.91 -7.80 -19.24
N THR A 142 -12.56 -7.00 -18.24
CA THR A 142 -12.85 -7.27 -16.83
C THR A 142 -14.36 -7.19 -16.57
N SER A 143 -15.14 -8.16 -17.06
CA SER A 143 -16.41 -8.49 -16.42
C SER A 143 -16.05 -9.17 -15.10
N ARG A 144 -16.16 -8.41 -14.00
CA ARG A 144 -16.03 -9.01 -12.68
C ARG A 144 -17.16 -10.02 -12.47
N PRO A 145 -16.93 -11.14 -11.77
CA PRO A 145 -18.00 -11.99 -11.24
C PRO A 145 -18.87 -11.28 -10.17
N TYR A 146 -18.49 -10.06 -9.74
CA TYR A 146 -19.21 -9.20 -8.81
C TYR A 146 -19.41 -7.82 -9.47
N GLY A 147 -20.64 -7.55 -9.94
CA GLY A 147 -21.02 -6.43 -10.83
C GLY A 147 -20.84 -5.01 -10.30
N GLY A 148 -19.62 -4.61 -9.98
CA GLY A 148 -19.25 -3.21 -9.74
C GLY A 148 -18.82 -2.48 -11.02
N PRO A 149 -18.85 -1.13 -11.02
CA PRO A 149 -18.37 -0.33 -12.16
C PRO A 149 -16.89 -0.63 -12.47
N PRO A 150 -16.46 -0.46 -13.73
CA PRO A 150 -15.08 -0.72 -14.13
C PRO A 150 -14.13 0.13 -13.28
N TRP A 151 -13.14 -0.52 -12.66
CA TRP A 151 -12.01 0.22 -12.11
C TRP A 151 -11.28 0.88 -13.28
N PRO A 152 -11.00 2.18 -13.25
CA PRO A 152 -10.12 2.79 -14.23
C PRO A 152 -8.70 2.27 -13.99
N CYS A 153 -8.41 1.09 -14.56
CA CYS A 153 -7.08 0.47 -14.57
C CYS A 153 -6.05 1.33 -15.32
N THR A 154 -6.50 2.38 -15.99
CA THR A 154 -5.68 3.29 -16.81
C THR A 154 -4.97 4.40 -16.05
N SER A 155 -5.11 4.53 -14.72
CA SER A 155 -4.66 5.76 -14.02
C SER A 155 -3.44 5.63 -13.09
N CYS A 156 -3.03 4.43 -12.68
CA CYS A 156 -1.99 4.31 -11.64
C CYS A 156 -0.56 4.09 -12.17
N TRP A 157 -0.36 3.26 -13.19
CA TRP A 157 0.99 2.91 -13.67
C TRP A 157 1.46 3.75 -14.87
N THR A 158 0.56 4.06 -15.80
CA THR A 158 0.85 4.77 -17.06
C THR A 158 1.37 6.20 -16.89
N SER A 159 1.17 6.85 -15.74
CA SER A 159 1.57 8.26 -15.57
C SER A 159 3.03 8.46 -15.14
N TRP A 160 3.72 7.44 -14.62
CA TRP A 160 5.09 7.61 -14.07
C TRP A 160 6.18 6.87 -14.85
N THR A 161 5.97 5.63 -15.29
CA THR A 161 7.01 4.88 -16.03
C THR A 161 7.26 5.45 -17.43
N CYS A 162 6.24 5.92 -18.14
CA CYS A 162 6.41 6.43 -19.52
C CYS A 162 7.10 7.80 -19.64
N ARG A 163 7.26 8.56 -18.55
CA ARG A 163 7.85 9.91 -18.60
C ARG A 163 9.29 9.98 -18.10
N ALA A 164 9.83 8.90 -17.53
CA ALA A 164 11.22 8.81 -17.11
C ALA A 164 12.20 8.42 -18.25
N ILE A 165 11.69 8.14 -19.45
CA ILE A 165 12.46 7.77 -20.66
C ILE A 165 12.39 8.89 -21.73
N ARG A 166 12.11 10.13 -21.32
CA ARG A 166 12.21 11.29 -22.21
C ARG A 166 13.08 12.37 -21.57
#